data_AF-A0A3N5ZCA3-F1
#
_entry.id   AF-A0A3N5ZCA3-F1
#
_cell.length_a   1.000
_cell.length_b   1.000
_cell.length_c   1.000
_cell.angle_alpha   90.00
_cell.angle_beta   90.00
_cell.angle_gamma   90.00
#
_symmetry.space_group_name_H-M   'P 1'
#
loop_
_entity.id
_entity.type
_entity.pdbx_description
1 polymer ?
#
loop_
_entity_poly.entity_id
_entity_poly.type
_entity_poly.pdbx_seq_one_letter_code
_entity_poly.pdbx_strand_id
1 'polypeptide(L)'
;MPYYKLELVKAAILVFIDGLGIGPRDTASNPLACFEPLALDCCFAAPGPPGDGRLCLSTDATLGVAGLPQSATGQTALLTGINAAAVLGRHLHGYPNLALRSLLERESIFHRLLKSGRSVSFANTYTPGFFLRRPRWISASTVMCESAGVRLNQLQDLCAGQSLYMDFTNRLLVEAGVQVSEQTPEQAGRTLAAISDRFDFCF
;
A
#
# COMPACT_ATOMS: atom_id res chain seq x y z
N MET A 1 14.19 25.38 -11.24
CA MET A 1 13.96 23.99 -10.79
C MET A 1 14.83 23.77 -9.57
N PRO A 2 14.32 23.86 -8.33
CA PRO A 2 15.16 23.57 -7.18
C PRO A 2 15.41 22.07 -7.20
N TYR A 3 16.66 21.70 -7.44
CA TYR A 3 17.16 20.36 -7.21
C TYR A 3 16.95 20.07 -5.72
N TYR A 4 15.99 19.22 -5.39
CA TYR A 4 16.01 18.56 -4.09
C TYR A 4 17.36 17.85 -4.00
N LYS A 5 18.23 18.31 -3.10
CA LYS A 5 19.37 17.49 -2.67
C LYS A 5 18.75 16.22 -2.11
N LEU A 6 18.80 15.15 -2.89
CA LEU A 6 18.53 13.81 -2.41
C LEU A 6 19.65 13.50 -1.43
N GLU A 7 19.48 13.91 -0.17
CA GLU A 7 20.09 13.17 0.92
C GLU A 7 19.71 11.71 0.70
N LEU A 8 20.68 10.81 0.82
CA LEU A 8 20.49 9.38 0.62
C LEU A 8 19.30 8.94 1.48
N VAL A 9 18.16 8.68 0.83
CA VAL A 9 17.00 8.08 1.47
C VAL A 9 17.47 6.74 2.01
N LYS A 10 17.61 6.63 3.34
CA LYS A 10 18.05 5.38 3.99
C LYS A 10 17.04 4.26 3.74
N ALA A 11 15.75 4.58 3.78
CA ALA A 11 14.65 3.68 3.48
C ALA A 11 13.39 4.48 3.10
N ALA A 12 12.52 3.89 2.28
CA ALA A 12 11.20 4.46 1.97
C ALA A 12 10.08 3.50 2.41
N ILE A 13 9.05 4.05 3.07
CA ILE A 13 7.84 3.32 3.44
C ILE A 13 6.69 3.85 2.58
N LEU A 14 6.05 2.96 1.83
CA LEU A 14 4.82 3.24 1.12
C LEU A 14 3.66 2.71 1.95
N VAL A 15 2.74 3.59 2.39
CA VAL A 15 1.50 3.18 3.04
C VAL A 15 0.34 3.43 2.06
N PHE A 16 -0.41 2.38 1.74
CA PHE A 16 -1.59 2.47 0.89
C PHE A 16 -2.85 2.15 1.69
N ILE A 17 -3.79 3.09 1.70
CA ILE A 17 -5.09 2.94 2.38
C ILE A 17 -6.16 2.78 1.32
N ASP A 18 -6.71 1.57 1.20
CA ASP A 18 -7.76 1.28 0.22
C ASP A 18 -9.06 1.99 0.58
N GLY A 19 -9.80 2.45 -0.42
CA GLY A 19 -11.06 3.17 -0.26
C GLY A 19 -10.93 4.60 0.29
N LEU A 20 -9.72 5.14 0.44
CA LEU A 20 -9.50 6.51 0.91
C LEU A 20 -9.22 7.47 -0.24
N GLY A 21 -10.01 8.54 -0.33
CA GLY A 21 -9.85 9.60 -1.33
C GLY A 21 -9.77 10.98 -0.71
N ILE A 22 -9.41 11.97 -1.53
CA ILE A 22 -9.44 13.39 -1.15
C ILE A 22 -10.90 13.85 -1.19
N GLY A 23 -11.35 14.47 -0.09
CA GLY A 23 -12.76 14.82 0.15
C GLY A 23 -12.92 16.21 0.78
N PRO A 24 -14.13 16.81 0.72
CA PRO A 24 -14.40 18.06 1.44
C PRO A 24 -14.26 17.84 2.95
N ARG A 25 -13.99 18.91 3.72
CA ARG A 25 -14.00 18.84 5.19
C ARG A 25 -15.45 18.88 5.70
N ASP A 26 -16.20 17.84 5.36
CA ASP A 26 -17.60 17.66 5.72
C ASP A 26 -17.78 16.27 6.35
N THR A 27 -18.14 16.25 7.64
CA THR A 27 -18.31 15.01 8.42
C THR A 27 -19.47 14.14 7.93
N ALA A 28 -20.40 14.70 7.14
CA ALA A 28 -21.52 13.95 6.57
C ALA A 28 -21.11 13.13 5.32
N SER A 29 -20.04 13.51 4.62
CA SER A 29 -19.64 12.92 3.33
C SER A 29 -18.19 12.43 3.29
N ASN A 30 -17.33 12.93 4.17
CA ASN A 30 -15.92 12.56 4.27
C ASN A 30 -15.62 12.03 5.68
N PRO A 31 -15.41 10.71 5.86
CA PRO A 31 -15.07 10.12 7.15
C PRO A 31 -13.81 10.71 7.79
N LEU A 32 -12.89 11.25 6.99
CA LEU A 32 -11.66 11.86 7.49
C LEU A 32 -11.89 13.21 8.15
N ALA A 33 -12.99 13.90 7.83
CA ALA A 33 -13.31 15.21 8.39
C ALA A 33 -13.63 15.17 9.90
N CYS A 34 -13.80 13.96 10.47
CA CYS A 34 -14.14 13.74 11.87
C CYS A 34 -12.92 13.66 12.81
N PHE A 35 -11.68 13.63 12.29
CA PHE A 35 -10.47 13.41 13.10
C PHE A 35 -9.67 14.70 13.31
N GLU A 36 -9.24 14.96 14.56
CA GLU A 36 -8.39 16.10 14.93
C GLU A 36 -7.22 15.66 15.84
N PRO A 37 -5.96 16.08 15.56
CA PRO A 37 -5.53 16.71 14.33
C PRO A 37 -5.65 15.74 13.15
N LEU A 38 -5.89 16.26 11.95
CA LEU A 38 -5.86 15.45 10.72
C LEU A 38 -4.46 14.83 10.57
N ALA A 39 -4.33 13.54 10.87
CA ALA A 39 -3.07 12.80 10.69
C ALA A 39 -2.62 12.78 9.22
N LEU A 40 -3.59 12.87 8.29
CA LEU A 40 -3.39 13.05 6.86
C LEU A 40 -4.13 14.32 6.43
N ASP A 41 -3.41 15.35 5.97
CA ASP A 41 -4.01 16.58 5.45
C ASP A 41 -4.51 16.35 4.01
N CYS A 42 -5.60 15.58 3.91
CA CYS A 42 -6.19 15.08 2.67
C CYS A 42 -7.51 15.80 2.32
N CYS A 43 -7.67 17.03 2.81
CA CYS A 43 -8.84 17.87 2.55
C CYS A 43 -8.56 18.87 1.41
N PHE A 44 -9.60 19.25 0.66
CA PHE A 44 -9.53 20.16 -0.49
C PHE A 44 -9.09 21.61 -0.20
N ALA A 45 -8.76 21.99 1.04
CA ALA A 45 -8.57 23.40 1.39
C ALA A 45 -7.42 24.08 0.62
N ALA A 46 -6.36 23.33 0.28
CA ALA A 46 -5.39 23.71 -0.74
C ALA A 46 -4.48 22.51 -1.08
N PRO A 47 -4.59 21.87 -2.27
CA PRO A 47 -3.51 21.00 -2.74
C PRO A 47 -2.23 21.83 -2.85
N GLY A 48 -1.23 21.47 -2.07
CA GLY A 48 0.03 22.18 -1.93
C GLY A 48 0.95 21.42 -1.00
N PRO A 49 2.25 21.78 -0.92
CA PRO A 49 3.11 21.22 0.11
C PRO A 49 2.54 21.63 1.48
N PRO A 50 2.10 20.71 2.34
CA PRO A 50 2.01 21.05 3.75
C PRO A 50 3.40 21.53 4.17
N GLY A 51 3.45 22.57 5.00
CA GLY A 51 4.72 23.01 5.59
C GLY A 51 5.48 21.83 6.22
N ASP A 52 6.77 22.04 6.50
CA ASP A 52 7.61 21.07 7.21
C ASP A 52 8.03 19.84 6.39
N GLY A 53 8.24 20.00 5.08
CA GLY A 53 8.80 18.95 4.21
C GLY A 53 7.80 17.89 3.75
N ARG A 54 6.51 18.13 3.93
CA ARG A 54 5.43 17.26 3.44
C ARG A 54 5.02 17.65 2.01
N LEU A 55 4.33 16.75 1.31
CA LEU A 55 3.70 17.05 0.02
C LEU A 55 2.36 16.34 -0.10
N CYS A 56 1.30 17.07 -0.46
CA CYS A 56 -0.01 16.53 -0.76
C CYS A 56 -0.38 16.87 -2.20
N LEU A 57 -0.52 15.84 -3.04
CA LEU A 57 -0.88 15.99 -4.44
C LEU A 57 -2.23 15.32 -4.69
N SER A 58 -3.15 16.08 -5.29
CA SER A 58 -4.35 15.48 -5.86
C SER A 58 -3.99 14.73 -7.13
N THR A 59 -4.58 13.54 -7.32
CA THR A 59 -4.38 12.71 -8.51
C THR A 59 -5.74 12.37 -9.11
N ASP A 60 -5.81 12.35 -10.44
CA ASP A 60 -6.99 11.88 -11.16
C ASP A 60 -7.01 10.35 -11.15
N ALA A 61 -7.88 9.77 -10.32
CA ALA A 61 -8.04 8.32 -10.20
C ALA A 61 -8.52 7.65 -11.50
N THR A 62 -9.11 8.40 -12.44
CA THR A 62 -9.49 7.86 -13.75
C THR A 62 -8.30 7.62 -14.66
N LEU A 63 -7.17 8.29 -14.39
CA LEU A 63 -5.97 8.28 -15.22
C LEU A 63 -6.29 8.59 -16.70
N GLY A 64 -7.26 9.47 -16.94
CA GLY A 64 -7.72 9.83 -18.28
C GLY A 64 -8.48 8.72 -19.03
N VAL A 65 -8.90 7.64 -18.36
CA VAL A 65 -9.67 6.54 -18.96
C VAL A 65 -11.11 6.59 -18.45
N ALA A 66 -12.07 6.59 -19.37
CA ALA A 66 -13.48 6.67 -19.05
C ALA A 66 -13.97 5.50 -18.17
N GLY A 67 -14.94 5.79 -17.31
CA GLY A 67 -15.56 4.84 -16.38
C GLY A 67 -15.14 5.08 -14.93
N LEU A 68 -15.75 4.30 -14.02
CA LEU A 68 -15.44 4.38 -12.60
C LEU A 68 -14.04 3.78 -12.34
N PRO A 69 -13.12 4.49 -11.66
CA PRO A 69 -11.84 3.93 -11.22
C PRO A 69 -12.03 2.64 -10.42
N GLN A 70 -11.14 1.66 -10.62
CA GLN A 70 -11.26 0.35 -9.98
C GLN A 70 -9.93 -0.16 -9.43
N SER A 71 -10.01 -1.02 -8.41
CA SER A 71 -8.88 -1.49 -7.61
C SER A 71 -7.80 -2.22 -8.42
N ALA A 72 -8.15 -3.12 -9.35
CA ALA A 72 -7.15 -3.92 -10.04
C ALA A 72 -6.25 -3.07 -10.95
N THR A 73 -6.85 -2.17 -11.74
CA THR A 73 -6.10 -1.21 -12.57
C THR A 73 -5.42 -0.14 -11.73
N GLY A 74 -6.09 0.41 -10.71
CA GLY A 74 -5.54 1.45 -9.84
C GLY A 74 -4.30 0.98 -9.08
N GLN A 75 -4.38 -0.16 -8.39
CA GLN A 75 -3.24 -0.72 -7.67
C GLN A 75 -2.13 -1.16 -8.62
N THR A 76 -2.45 -1.72 -9.79
CA THR A 76 -1.42 -2.05 -10.79
C THR A 76 -0.70 -0.79 -11.26
N ALA A 77 -1.41 0.30 -11.49
CA ALA A 77 -0.79 1.57 -11.86
C ALA A 77 0.10 2.13 -10.75
N LEU A 78 -0.37 2.09 -9.49
CA LEU A 78 0.43 2.50 -8.33
C LEU A 78 1.74 1.71 -8.22
N LEU A 79 1.67 0.39 -8.38
CA LEU A 79 2.82 -0.49 -8.15
C LEU A 79 3.80 -0.54 -9.33
N THR A 80 3.39 -0.14 -10.54
CA THR A 80 4.22 -0.20 -11.76
C THR A 80 4.62 1.17 -12.30
N GLY A 81 3.88 2.24 -11.93
CA GLY A 81 3.99 3.56 -12.54
C GLY A 81 3.43 3.65 -13.96
N ILE A 82 2.71 2.62 -14.42
CA ILE A 82 2.15 2.53 -15.77
C ILE A 82 0.63 2.68 -15.71
N ASN A 83 0.03 3.42 -16.63
CA ASN A 83 -1.43 3.55 -16.72
C ASN A 83 -2.09 2.22 -17.13
N ALA A 84 -2.37 1.37 -16.14
CA ALA A 84 -2.95 0.05 -16.34
C ALA A 84 -4.37 0.07 -16.92
N ALA A 85 -5.15 1.12 -16.64
CA ALA A 85 -6.47 1.29 -17.23
C ALA A 85 -6.35 1.54 -18.74
N ALA A 86 -5.36 2.34 -19.18
CA ALA A 86 -5.09 2.57 -20.59
C ALA A 86 -4.59 1.30 -21.29
N VAL A 87 -3.74 0.50 -20.62
CA VAL A 87 -3.29 -0.80 -21.15
C VAL A 87 -4.46 -1.76 -21.41
N LEU A 88 -5.50 -1.74 -20.57
CA LEU A 88 -6.70 -2.57 -20.76
C LEU A 88 -7.82 -1.90 -21.59
N GLY A 89 -7.69 -0.60 -21.87
CA GLY A 89 -8.75 0.23 -22.45
C GLY A 89 -9.98 0.41 -21.54
N ARG A 90 -9.90 0.05 -20.26
CA ARG A 90 -10.97 0.18 -19.25
C ARG A 90 -10.44 0.00 -17.83
N HIS A 91 -11.24 0.41 -16.85
CA HIS A 91 -11.02 0.06 -15.45
C HIS A 91 -11.44 -1.39 -15.16
N LEU A 92 -10.64 -2.11 -14.36
CA LEU A 92 -10.91 -3.49 -13.95
C LEU A 92 -11.10 -3.56 -12.43
N HIS A 93 -12.23 -4.10 -11.98
CA HIS A 93 -12.52 -4.30 -10.56
C HIS A 93 -11.90 -5.59 -10.00
N GLY A 94 -11.62 -5.55 -8.70
CA GLY A 94 -11.20 -6.73 -7.94
C GLY A 94 -9.74 -7.06 -8.16
N TYR A 95 -9.46 -8.11 -8.92
CA TYR A 95 -8.14 -8.74 -8.99
C TYR A 95 -7.49 -8.58 -10.38
N PRO A 96 -6.15 -8.49 -10.47
CA PRO A 96 -5.44 -8.39 -11.73
C PRO A 96 -5.67 -9.63 -12.60
N ASN A 97 -6.07 -9.39 -13.85
CA ASN A 97 -6.13 -10.41 -14.90
C ASN A 97 -4.72 -10.78 -15.39
N LEU A 98 -4.63 -11.67 -16.39
CA LEU A 98 -3.34 -12.12 -16.93
C LEU A 98 -2.47 -10.96 -17.42
N ALA A 99 -3.04 -10.00 -18.16
CA ALA A 99 -2.28 -8.87 -18.68
C ALA A 99 -1.69 -7.98 -17.57
N LEU A 100 -2.48 -7.68 -16.52
CA LEU A 100 -2.00 -6.91 -15.37
C LEU A 100 -0.98 -7.69 -14.53
N ARG A 101 -1.14 -9.00 -14.39
CA ARG A 101 -0.15 -9.86 -13.71
C ARG A 101 1.19 -9.83 -14.43
N SER A 102 1.19 -9.99 -15.75
CA SER A 102 2.40 -9.88 -16.56
C SER A 102 3.01 -8.47 -16.50
N LEU A 103 2.19 -7.43 -16.34
CA LEU A 103 2.70 -6.06 -16.14
C LEU A 103 3.38 -5.90 -14.77
N LEU A 104 2.75 -6.39 -13.70
CA LEU A 104 3.32 -6.39 -12.34
C LEU A 104 4.63 -7.16 -12.27
N GLU A 105 4.72 -8.32 -12.94
CA GLU A 105 5.94 -9.13 -12.97
C GLU A 105 7.11 -8.42 -13.66
N ARG A 106 6.84 -7.63 -14.71
CA ARG A 106 7.92 -6.95 -15.45
C ARG A 106 8.31 -5.60 -14.85
N GLU A 107 7.34 -4.84 -14.37
CA GLU A 107 7.49 -3.39 -14.16
C GLU A 107 7.26 -2.96 -12.71
N SER A 108 6.86 -3.86 -11.81
CA SER A 108 6.55 -3.45 -10.45
C SER A 108 7.78 -2.92 -9.72
N ILE A 109 7.51 -2.02 -8.77
CA ILE A 109 8.52 -1.36 -7.96
C ILE A 109 9.44 -2.36 -7.25
N PHE A 110 8.91 -3.51 -6.79
CA PHE A 110 9.73 -4.57 -6.20
C PHE A 110 10.77 -5.14 -7.18
N HIS A 111 10.38 -5.50 -8.41
CA HIS A 111 11.32 -6.01 -9.41
C HIS A 111 12.37 -4.96 -9.77
N ARG A 112 11.96 -3.70 -9.93
CA ARG A 112 12.88 -2.60 -10.26
C ARG A 112 13.90 -2.36 -9.14
N LEU A 113 13.47 -2.38 -7.89
CA LEU A 113 14.34 -2.21 -6.72
C LEU A 113 15.28 -3.40 -6.55
N LEU A 114 14.77 -4.63 -6.58
CA LEU A 114 15.58 -5.85 -6.47
C LEU A 114 16.62 -5.94 -7.59
N LYS A 115 16.26 -5.64 -8.84
CA LYS A 115 17.19 -5.59 -9.98
C LYS A 115 18.30 -4.55 -9.79
N SER A 116 18.03 -3.50 -9.01
CA SER A 116 19.01 -2.47 -8.67
C SER A 116 19.84 -2.79 -7.41
N GLY A 117 19.71 -4.00 -6.86
CA GLY A 117 20.44 -4.44 -5.66
C GLY A 117 19.86 -3.89 -4.35
N ARG A 118 18.62 -3.39 -4.37
CA ARG A 118 17.93 -2.87 -3.18
C ARG A 118 17.03 -3.92 -2.56
N SER A 119 17.00 -3.95 -1.24
CA SER A 119 16.17 -4.82 -0.43
C SER A 119 14.74 -4.28 -0.32
N VAL A 120 13.76 -5.18 -0.36
CA VAL A 120 12.34 -4.82 -0.28
C VAL A 120 11.61 -5.71 0.73
N SER A 121 10.54 -5.18 1.34
CA SER A 121 9.64 -5.92 2.22
C SER A 121 8.19 -5.55 1.94
N PHE A 122 7.28 -6.51 2.15
CA PHE A 122 5.85 -6.26 2.20
C PHE A 122 5.35 -6.53 3.62
N ALA A 123 4.91 -5.48 4.32
CA ALA A 123 4.64 -5.52 5.75
C ALA A 123 3.41 -6.37 6.12
N ASN A 124 2.46 -6.55 5.22
CA ASN A 124 1.20 -7.21 5.56
C ASN A 124 1.35 -8.71 5.83
N THR A 125 0.73 -9.14 6.92
CA THR A 125 0.65 -10.52 7.39
C THR A 125 -0.51 -11.24 6.73
N TYR A 126 -0.27 -12.47 6.30
CA TYR A 126 -1.27 -13.40 5.80
C TYR A 126 -1.61 -14.45 6.85
N THR A 127 -2.88 -14.82 6.93
CA THR A 127 -3.34 -15.88 7.83
C THR A 127 -2.99 -17.26 7.25
N PRO A 128 -2.86 -18.31 8.09
CA PRO A 128 -2.64 -19.68 7.62
C PRO A 128 -3.72 -20.13 6.62
N GLY A 129 -4.96 -19.65 6.81
CA GLY A 129 -6.08 -19.93 5.91
C GLY A 129 -5.84 -19.50 4.46
N PHE A 130 -5.10 -18.41 4.23
CA PHE A 130 -4.71 -17.97 2.89
C PHE A 130 -3.82 -19.02 2.19
N PHE A 131 -2.88 -19.64 2.91
CA PHE A 131 -1.97 -20.64 2.31
C PHE A 131 -2.64 -22.01 2.17
N LEU A 132 -3.42 -22.42 3.16
CA LEU A 132 -4.13 -23.70 3.15
C LEU A 132 -5.25 -23.75 2.11
N ARG A 133 -5.95 -22.63 1.91
CA ARG A 133 -7.06 -22.49 0.94
C ARG A 133 -6.79 -21.33 0.02
N ARG A 134 -5.70 -21.45 -0.75
CA ARG A 134 -5.23 -20.41 -1.64
C ARG A 134 -6.35 -19.92 -2.58
N PRO A 135 -6.72 -18.63 -2.50
CA PRO A 135 -7.69 -18.06 -3.42
C PRO A 135 -7.18 -18.15 -4.87
N ARG A 136 -8.09 -18.45 -5.81
CA ARG A 136 -7.79 -18.41 -7.25
C ARG A 136 -7.34 -17.02 -7.70
N TRP A 137 -7.94 -15.98 -7.10
CA TRP A 137 -7.69 -14.59 -7.38
C TRP A 137 -7.05 -13.92 -6.17
N ILE A 138 -5.94 -13.24 -6.39
CA ILE A 138 -5.11 -12.61 -5.36
C ILE A 138 -4.86 -11.14 -5.73
N SER A 139 -4.59 -10.28 -4.75
CA SER A 139 -4.43 -8.84 -4.95
C SER A 139 -3.21 -8.51 -5.83
N ALA A 140 -3.17 -7.27 -6.36
CA ALA A 140 -2.02 -6.77 -7.11
C ALA A 140 -0.73 -6.80 -6.27
N SER A 141 -0.83 -6.48 -4.97
CA SER A 141 0.29 -6.57 -4.03
C SER A 141 0.80 -8.01 -3.85
N THR A 142 -0.09 -9.00 -3.70
CA THR A 142 0.31 -10.42 -3.62
C THR A 142 0.99 -10.88 -4.89
N VAL A 143 0.43 -10.54 -6.07
CA VAL A 143 1.05 -10.88 -7.37
C VAL A 143 2.45 -10.29 -7.47
N MET A 144 2.62 -9.01 -7.12
CA MET A 144 3.93 -8.35 -7.10
C MET A 144 4.92 -9.07 -6.18
N CYS A 145 4.53 -9.37 -4.94
CA CYS A 145 5.42 -10.02 -3.97
C CYS A 145 5.88 -11.38 -4.48
N GLU A 146 4.94 -12.23 -4.89
CA GLU A 146 5.25 -13.60 -5.28
C GLU A 146 6.08 -13.68 -6.56
N SER A 147 5.75 -12.85 -7.57
CA SER A 147 6.54 -12.79 -8.81
C SER A 147 7.96 -12.26 -8.57
N ALA A 148 8.13 -11.34 -7.61
CA ALA A 148 9.44 -10.81 -7.21
C ALA A 148 10.23 -11.75 -6.29
N GLY A 149 9.68 -12.92 -5.93
CA GLY A 149 10.29 -13.85 -4.97
C GLY A 149 10.30 -13.34 -3.53
N VAL A 150 9.50 -12.32 -3.21
CA VAL A 150 9.35 -11.77 -1.85
C VAL A 150 8.39 -12.66 -1.06
N ARG A 151 8.88 -13.22 0.05
CA ARG A 151 8.08 -14.07 0.92
C ARG A 151 6.94 -13.27 1.56
N LEU A 152 5.73 -13.82 1.54
CA LEU A 152 4.59 -13.28 2.29
C LEU A 152 4.76 -13.57 3.79
N ASN A 153 4.54 -12.53 4.62
CA ASN A 153 4.59 -12.67 6.08
C ASN A 153 3.41 -13.50 6.59
N GLN A 154 3.65 -14.24 7.67
CA GLN A 154 2.70 -15.14 8.33
C GLN A 154 2.55 -14.75 9.81
N LEU A 155 1.61 -15.37 10.53
CA LEU A 155 1.36 -15.05 11.94
C LEU A 155 2.61 -15.14 12.84
N GLN A 156 3.55 -16.04 12.54
CA GLN A 156 4.82 -16.11 13.25
C GLN A 156 5.67 -14.83 13.09
N ASP A 157 5.63 -14.20 11.92
CA ASP A 157 6.34 -12.95 11.64
C ASP A 157 5.65 -11.78 12.34
N LEU A 158 4.33 -11.82 12.45
CA LEU A 158 3.54 -10.84 13.21
C LEU A 158 3.88 -10.92 14.70
N CYS A 159 3.86 -12.12 15.29
CA CYS A 159 4.22 -12.35 16.68
C CYS A 159 5.67 -11.98 16.99
N ALA A 160 6.56 -12.06 16.00
CA ALA A 160 7.97 -11.65 16.11
C ALA A 160 8.19 -10.14 15.89
N GLY A 161 7.13 -9.35 15.66
CA GLY A 161 7.25 -7.90 15.41
C GLY A 161 7.94 -7.58 14.08
N GLN A 162 7.78 -8.43 13.07
CA GLN A 162 8.42 -8.29 11.75
C GLN A 162 7.43 -7.93 10.64
N SER A 163 6.14 -7.84 10.97
CA SER A 163 5.06 -7.58 10.03
C SER A 163 3.84 -7.03 10.78
N LEU A 164 2.87 -6.51 10.05
CA LEU A 164 1.60 -6.02 10.58
C LEU A 164 0.44 -6.74 9.92
N TYR A 165 -0.67 -6.93 10.62
CA TYR A 165 -1.90 -7.35 9.93
C TYR A 165 -2.53 -6.16 9.19
N MET A 166 -3.46 -6.42 8.27
CA MET A 166 -4.04 -5.39 7.39
C MET A 166 -4.76 -4.25 8.13
N ASP A 167 -5.24 -4.49 9.35
CA ASP A 167 -5.85 -3.50 10.23
C ASP A 167 -4.86 -2.89 11.23
N PHE A 168 -3.57 -3.23 11.12
CA PHE A 168 -2.39 -2.84 11.92
C PHE A 168 -2.49 -3.00 13.45
N THR A 169 -3.67 -3.25 14.00
CA THR A 169 -3.95 -3.39 15.44
C THR A 169 -4.16 -4.85 15.84
N ASN A 170 -4.29 -5.77 14.90
CA ASN A 170 -4.64 -7.18 15.09
C ASN A 170 -6.07 -7.39 15.64
N ARG A 171 -6.89 -6.34 15.74
CA ARG A 171 -8.27 -6.43 16.23
C ARG A 171 -9.09 -7.42 15.42
N LEU A 172 -9.00 -7.37 14.09
CA LEU A 172 -9.68 -8.30 13.19
C LEU A 172 -9.23 -9.76 13.37
N LEU A 173 -7.97 -9.99 13.76
CA LEU A 173 -7.48 -11.34 14.05
C LEU A 173 -8.06 -11.87 15.36
N VAL A 174 -8.11 -11.04 16.39
CA VAL A 174 -8.68 -11.38 17.70
C VAL A 174 -10.18 -11.64 17.58
N GLU A 175 -10.92 -10.77 16.87
CA GLU A 175 -12.34 -10.97 16.55
C GLU A 175 -12.58 -12.29 15.79
N ALA A 176 -11.63 -12.71 14.95
CA ALA A 176 -11.66 -13.99 14.24
C ALA A 176 -11.19 -15.20 15.08
N GLY A 177 -10.88 -15.03 16.36
CA GLY A 177 -10.47 -16.08 17.30
C GLY A 177 -8.99 -16.49 17.21
N VAL A 178 -8.17 -15.75 16.45
CA VAL A 178 -6.73 -16.02 16.34
C VAL A 178 -6.02 -15.58 17.63
N GLN A 179 -5.16 -16.44 18.17
CA GLN A 179 -4.44 -16.19 19.42
C GLN A 179 -3.23 -15.25 19.20
N VAL A 180 -3.52 -13.96 19.05
CA VAL A 180 -2.54 -12.88 18.99
C VAL A 180 -2.94 -11.75 19.94
N SER A 181 -1.99 -10.94 20.36
CA SER A 181 -2.28 -9.73 21.16
C SER A 181 -2.69 -8.59 20.23
N GLU A 182 -3.73 -7.85 20.62
CA GLU A 182 -3.99 -6.53 20.03
C GLU A 182 -2.80 -5.60 20.29
N GLN A 183 -2.54 -4.71 19.34
CA GLN A 183 -1.49 -3.70 19.44
C GLN A 183 -2.03 -2.30 19.15
N THR A 184 -1.40 -1.30 19.77
CA THR A 184 -1.77 0.11 19.54
C THR A 184 -1.22 0.62 18.21
N PRO A 185 -1.79 1.70 17.64
CA PRO A 185 -1.23 2.34 16.45
C PRO A 185 0.24 2.75 16.61
N GLU A 186 0.65 3.20 17.80
CA GLU A 186 2.04 3.57 18.09
C GLU A 186 2.98 2.36 18.10
N GLN A 187 2.50 1.19 18.58
CA GLN A 187 3.24 -0.06 18.49
C GLN A 187 3.41 -0.47 17.02
N ALA A 188 2.34 -0.38 16.22
CA ALA A 188 2.40 -0.67 14.79
C ALA A 188 3.38 0.25 14.04
N GLY A 189 3.38 1.55 14.37
CA GLY A 189 4.34 2.51 13.82
C GLY A 189 5.79 2.19 14.17
N ARG A 190 6.07 1.75 15.40
CA ARG A 190 7.42 1.26 15.79
C ARG A 190 7.83 0.02 15.02
N THR A 191 6.91 -0.90 14.77
CA THR A 191 7.17 -2.09 13.93
C THR A 191 7.54 -1.68 12.50
N LEU A 192 6.80 -0.76 11.86
CA LEU A 192 7.16 -0.26 10.52
C LEU A 192 8.53 0.43 10.49
N ALA A 193 8.84 1.24 11.50
CA ALA A 193 10.14 1.89 11.62
C ALA A 193 11.27 0.83 11.71
N ALA A 194 11.10 -0.20 12.55
CA ALA A 194 12.08 -1.29 12.66
C ALA A 194 12.21 -2.13 11.37
N ILE A 195 11.15 -2.27 10.58
CA ILE A 195 11.23 -2.89 9.25
C ILE A 195 12.06 -1.99 8.32
N SER A 196 11.86 -0.67 8.36
CA SER A 196 12.62 0.28 7.52
C SER A 196 14.11 0.35 7.85
N ASP A 197 14.52 -0.01 9.06
CA ASP A 197 15.95 -0.15 9.40
C ASP A 197 16.62 -1.35 8.72
N ARG A 198 15.83 -2.31 8.22
CA ARG A 198 16.30 -3.58 7.63
C ARG A 198 16.17 -3.64 6.11
N PHE A 199 15.30 -2.81 5.52
CA PHE A 199 14.97 -2.85 4.10
C PHE A 199 14.97 -1.44 3.49
N ASP A 200 15.51 -1.32 2.28
CA ASP A 200 15.56 -0.04 1.56
C ASP A 200 14.16 0.46 1.14
N PHE A 201 13.20 -0.47 0.99
CA PHE A 201 11.81 -0.16 0.68
C PHE A 201 10.84 -1.11 1.40
N CYS A 202 9.84 -0.55 2.07
CA CYS A 202 8.74 -1.29 2.67
C CYS A 202 7.42 -0.84 2.06
N PHE A 203 6.60 -1.78 1.63
CA PHE A 203 5.20 -1.54 1.26
C PHE A 203 4.26 -2.17 2.29
#